data_AF-A0A317Z633-F1
#
_entry.id   AF-A0A317Z633-F1
#
_cell.length_a   1.000
_cell.length_b   1.000
_cell.length_c   1.000
_cell.angle_alpha   90.00
_cell.angle_beta   90.00
_cell.angle_gamma   90.00
#
_symmetry.space_group_name_H-M   'P 1'
#
loop_
_entity.id
_entity.type
_entity.pdbx_description
1 polymer ?
#
loop_
_entity_poly.entity_id
_entity_poly.type
_entity_poly.pdbx_seq_one_letter_code
_entity_poly.pdbx_strand_id
1 'polypeptide(L)'
;SHVFLKDDSMAADYVELDDVIDEVDIVMLLRVQHERHAGVSQGFEKEEYHRRYGLTEERYATLQDHAIVMHPAPVNRDVEIADKLVEAPKSRIFE
;
A
#
# COMPACT_ATOMS: atom_id res chain seq x y z
N SER A 1 -2.04 -17.65 10.57
CA SER A 1 -0.98 -17.79 9.57
C SER A 1 -1.50 -17.30 8.24
N HIS A 2 -1.30 -16.02 7.92
CA HIS A 2 -1.71 -15.47 6.62
C HIS A 2 -0.67 -15.93 5.59
N VAL A 3 -1.09 -16.84 4.71
CA VAL A 3 -0.29 -17.29 3.58
C VAL A 3 -0.36 -16.17 2.54
N PHE A 4 0.70 -15.38 2.42
CA PHE A 4 0.88 -14.57 1.23
C PHE A 4 0.99 -15.53 0.05
N LEU A 5 0.12 -15.38 -0.95
CA LEU A 5 0.19 -16.15 -2.18
C LEU A 5 1.46 -15.71 -2.91
N LYS A 6 2.57 -16.42 -2.65
CA LYS A 6 3.80 -16.28 -3.40
C LYS A 6 3.59 -16.97 -4.74
N ASP A 7 3.54 -16.18 -5.80
CA ASP A 7 3.57 -16.73 -7.16
C ASP A 7 5.03 -16.97 -7.55
N ASP A 8 5.48 -18.22 -7.42
CA ASP A 8 6.84 -18.62 -7.78
C ASP A 8 7.14 -18.50 -9.30
N SER A 9 6.13 -18.18 -10.13
CA SER A 9 6.32 -17.89 -11.56
C SER A 9 6.70 -16.43 -11.85
N MET A 10 6.51 -15.53 -10.88
CA MET A 10 6.95 -14.14 -10.97
C MET A 10 8.35 -14.02 -10.35
N ALA A 11 9.30 -13.44 -11.11
CA ALA A 11 10.67 -13.22 -10.65
C ALA A 11 10.79 -12.04 -9.64
N ALA A 12 9.73 -11.74 -8.91
CA ALA A 12 9.68 -10.64 -7.94
C ALA A 12 9.69 -11.21 -6.52
N ASP A 13 10.54 -10.63 -5.67
CA ASP A 13 10.59 -10.99 -4.26
C ASP A 13 9.39 -10.41 -3.51
N TYR A 14 8.86 -11.21 -2.59
CA TYR A 14 7.90 -10.74 -1.60
C TYR A 14 8.68 -10.26 -0.39
N VAL A 15 8.58 -8.97 -0.09
CA VAL A 15 9.29 -8.29 1.00
C VAL A 15 8.30 -7.58 1.90
N GLU A 16 8.69 -7.35 3.15
CA GLU A 16 7.93 -6.47 4.04
C GLU A 16 8.16 -5.02 3.63
N LEU A 17 7.10 -4.22 3.61
CA LEU A 17 7.15 -2.83 3.12
C LEU A 17 8.18 -1.99 3.90
N ASP A 18 8.22 -2.16 5.22
CA ASP A 18 9.10 -1.38 6.10
C ASP A 18 10.59 -1.64 5.87
N ASP A 19 10.95 -2.80 5.30
CA ASP A 19 12.35 -3.17 5.06
C ASP A 19 12.93 -2.52 3.79
N VAL A 20 12.08 -1.97 2.92
CA VAL A 20 12.48 -1.45 1.60
C VAL A 20 11.98 -0.04 1.30
N ILE A 21 11.12 0.53 2.14
CA ILE A 21 10.42 1.79 1.85
C ILE A 21 11.36 2.98 1.64
N ASP A 22 12.54 3.00 2.25
CA ASP A 22 13.56 4.05 2.10
C ASP A 22 14.47 3.84 0.88
N GLU A 23 14.34 2.73 0.18
CA GLU A 23 15.16 2.36 -0.99
C GLU A 23 14.41 2.45 -2.32
N VAL A 24 13.08 2.55 -2.30
CA VAL A 24 12.24 2.49 -3.51
C VAL A 24 12.10 3.83 -4.23
N ASP A 25 12.17 3.77 -5.56
CA ASP A 25 11.87 4.90 -6.44
C ASP A 25 10.35 5.10 -6.67
N ILE A 26 9.58 4.01 -6.67
CA ILE A 26 8.15 4.02 -7.00
C ILE A 26 7.39 3.14 -6.02
N VAL A 27 6.39 3.72 -5.35
CA VAL A 27 5.41 2.99 -4.54
C VAL A 27 4.10 2.91 -5.31
N MET A 28 3.77 1.74 -5.82
CA MET A 28 2.49 1.48 -6.48
C MET A 28 1.52 0.78 -5.52
N LEU A 29 0.53 1.52 -5.05
CA LEU A 29 -0.51 1.01 -4.17
C LEU A 29 -1.69 0.48 -4.99
N LEU A 30 -2.37 -0.52 -4.45
CA LEU A 30 -3.55 -1.13 -5.07
C LEU A 30 -4.76 -1.00 -4.16
N ARG A 31 -5.93 -0.84 -4.78
CA ARG A 31 -7.19 -0.76 -4.06
C ARG A 31 -7.48 -2.09 -3.35
N VAL A 32 -7.67 -2.03 -2.05
CA VAL A 32 -8.10 -3.21 -1.30
C VAL A 32 -9.60 -3.44 -1.49
N GLN A 33 -9.97 -4.63 -1.97
CA GLN A 33 -11.35 -4.99 -2.32
C GLN A 33 -11.99 -5.85 -1.22
N HIS A 34 -12.42 -5.21 -0.12
CA HIS A 34 -13.07 -5.87 1.02
C HIS A 34 -14.47 -6.40 0.68
N GLU A 35 -15.17 -5.68 -0.18
CA GLU A 35 -16.54 -5.98 -0.59
C GLU A 35 -16.67 -7.34 -1.31
N ARG A 36 -15.57 -7.84 -1.89
CA ARG A 36 -15.53 -9.13 -2.61
C ARG A 36 -15.34 -10.32 -1.68
N HIS A 37 -15.00 -10.09 -0.40
CA HIS A 37 -14.68 -11.13 0.58
C HIS A 37 -15.77 -11.34 1.63
N ALA A 38 -16.98 -10.82 1.41
CA ALA A 38 -18.13 -10.87 2.32
C ALA A 38 -18.55 -12.28 2.80
N GLY A 39 -18.00 -13.36 2.23
CA GLY A 39 -18.19 -14.74 2.70
C GLY A 39 -17.02 -15.36 3.48
N VAL A 40 -15.84 -14.72 3.56
CA VAL A 40 -14.60 -15.34 4.08
C VAL A 40 -13.90 -14.49 5.16
N SER A 41 -14.03 -13.16 5.13
CA SER A 41 -13.26 -12.28 6.04
C SER A 41 -14.04 -11.85 7.29
N GLN A 42 -14.27 -12.79 8.22
CA GLN A 42 -14.51 -12.40 9.61
C GLN A 42 -13.15 -11.95 10.19
N GLY A 43 -12.94 -10.64 10.34
CA GLY A 43 -11.73 -10.09 11.00
C GLY A 43 -10.87 -9.15 10.15
N PHE A 44 -11.38 -8.58 9.06
CA PHE A 44 -10.68 -7.48 8.39
C PHE A 44 -10.98 -6.15 9.10
N GLU A 45 -9.96 -5.58 9.74
CA GLU A 45 -10.00 -4.24 10.33
C GLU A 45 -9.15 -3.27 9.49
N LYS A 46 -9.79 -2.22 8.96
CA LYS A 46 -9.14 -1.22 8.08
C LYS A 46 -7.91 -0.60 8.72
N GLU A 47 -8.02 -0.24 10.00
CA GLU A 47 -6.95 0.39 10.76
C GLU A 47 -5.74 -0.53 10.93
N GLU A 48 -5.98 -1.83 11.18
CA GLU A 48 -4.90 -2.81 11.31
C GLU A 48 -4.21 -3.04 9.97
N TYR A 49 -4.97 -3.13 8.88
CA TYR A 49 -4.42 -3.23 7.53
C TYR A 49 -3.59 -1.99 7.18
N HIS A 50 -4.12 -0.79 7.45
CA HIS A 50 -3.44 0.46 7.15
C HIS A 50 -2.10 0.55 7.88
N ARG A 51 -2.10 0.26 9.18
CA ARG A 51 -0.87 0.20 9.98
C ARG A 51 0.12 -0.81 9.42
N ARG A 52 -0.34 -2.01 9.04
CA ARG A 52 0.56 -3.10 8.67
C ARG A 52 1.09 -2.98 7.23
N TYR A 53 0.24 -2.62 6.28
CA TYR A 53 0.54 -2.69 4.84
C TYR A 53 0.29 -1.39 4.08
N GLY A 54 -0.40 -0.41 4.66
CA GLY A 54 -0.70 0.85 4.00
C GLY A 54 0.47 1.84 4.01
N LEU A 55 0.45 2.79 3.09
CA LEU A 55 1.39 3.91 3.11
C LEU A 55 0.94 4.94 4.16
N THR A 56 1.61 4.93 5.32
CA THR A 56 1.39 5.85 6.44
C THR A 56 2.19 7.15 6.26
N GLU A 57 1.87 8.20 7.03
CA GLU A 57 2.67 9.44 7.02
C GLU A 57 4.13 9.20 7.43
N GLU A 58 4.37 8.26 8.35
CA GLU A 58 5.72 7.87 8.81
C GLU A 58 6.52 7.21 7.69
N ARG A 59 5.93 6.22 6.99
CA ARG A 59 6.53 5.56 5.82
C ARG A 59 6.75 6.52 4.66
N TYR A 60 5.83 7.45 4.45
CA TYR A 60 5.99 8.47 3.42
C TYR A 60 7.17 9.42 3.70
N ALA A 61 7.41 9.73 4.98
CA ALA A 61 8.52 10.59 5.38
C ALA A 61 9.90 9.96 5.16
N THR A 62 9.99 8.63 5.08
CA THR A 62 11.25 7.91 4.81
C THR A 62 11.51 7.68 3.33
N LEU A 63 10.53 7.93 2.45
CA LEU A 63 10.73 7.82 1.00
C LEU A 63 11.86 8.73 0.52
N GLN A 64 12.63 8.25 -0.45
CA GLN A 64 13.63 9.07 -1.13
C GLN A 64 13.01 10.34 -1.74
N ASP A 65 13.79 11.41 -1.84
CA ASP A 65 13.29 12.71 -2.28
C ASP A 65 12.69 12.67 -3.69
N HIS A 66 13.25 11.84 -4.58
CA HIS A 66 12.75 11.64 -5.95
C HIS A 66 11.68 10.56 -6.08
N ALA A 67 11.37 9.83 -5.01
CA ALA A 67 10.40 8.74 -5.08
C ALA A 67 9.00 9.27 -5.36
N ILE A 68 8.18 8.47 -6.06
CA ILE A 68 6.79 8.81 -6.37
C ILE A 68 5.80 7.75 -5.87
N VAL A 69 4.58 8.20 -5.57
CA VAL A 69 3.46 7.35 -5.15
C VAL A 69 2.42 7.28 -6.26
N MET A 70 2.05 6.08 -6.67
CA MET A 70 1.06 5.82 -7.72
C MET A 70 -0.07 4.94 -7.19
N HIS A 71 -1.26 5.12 -7.76
CA HIS A 71 -2.41 4.26 -7.48
C HIS A 71 -3.35 4.26 -8.69
N PRO A 72 -3.87 3.12 -9.17
CA PRO A 72 -4.70 3.04 -10.39
C PRO A 72 -6.13 3.62 -10.25
N ALA A 73 -6.46 4.22 -9.10
CA ALA A 73 -7.80 4.63 -8.66
C ALA A 73 -8.93 3.54 -8.77
N PRO A 74 -10.09 3.71 -8.11
CA PRO A 74 -10.33 4.65 -7.00
C PRO A 74 -9.57 4.23 -5.74
N VAL A 75 -9.18 5.22 -4.93
CA VAL A 75 -8.42 5.03 -3.69
C VAL A 75 -9.39 4.85 -2.51
N ASN A 76 -9.11 3.90 -1.61
CA ASN A 76 -9.68 3.88 -0.27
C ASN A 76 -8.73 4.61 0.70
N ARG A 77 -9.12 5.84 1.06
CA ARG A 77 -8.42 6.67 2.05
C ARG A 77 -8.41 5.98 3.41
N ASP A 78 -7.28 6.09 4.11
CA ASP A 78 -6.99 5.47 5.41
C ASP A 78 -7.07 3.93 5.43
N VAL A 79 -6.92 3.30 4.25
CA VAL A 79 -6.77 1.84 4.11
C VAL A 79 -5.42 1.53 3.47
N GLU A 80 -5.28 1.65 2.15
CA GLU A 80 -3.98 1.48 1.49
C GLU A 80 -3.07 2.72 1.57
N ILE A 81 -3.62 3.92 1.79
CA ILE A 81 -2.88 5.18 1.86
C ILE A 81 -3.53 6.13 2.86
N ALA A 82 -2.73 6.85 3.64
CA ALA A 82 -3.24 7.87 4.54
C ALA A 82 -3.89 8.99 3.74
N ASP A 83 -5.05 9.49 4.20
CA ASP A 83 -5.88 10.46 3.48
C ASP A 83 -5.11 11.68 2.95
N LYS A 84 -4.21 12.22 3.79
CA LYS A 84 -3.39 13.40 3.48
C LYS A 84 -2.37 13.18 2.36
N LEU A 85 -2.03 11.93 2.06
CA LEU A 85 -0.97 11.59 1.11
C LEU A 85 -1.46 11.45 -0.32
N VAL A 86 -2.78 11.36 -0.53
CA VAL A 86 -3.36 11.18 -1.88
C VAL A 86 -2.98 12.33 -2.82
N GLU A 87 -2.83 13.54 -2.30
CA GLU A 87 -2.46 14.75 -3.05
C GLU A 87 -1.13 15.36 -2.55
N ALA A 88 -0.32 14.58 -1.83
CA ALA A 88 0.96 15.05 -1.34
C ALA A 88 1.97 15.26 -2.48
N PRO A 89 3.07 16.02 -2.26
CA PRO A 89 3.99 16.41 -3.33
C PRO A 89 4.58 15.26 -4.18
N LYS A 90 4.80 14.08 -3.58
CA LYS A 90 5.30 12.88 -4.26
C LYS A 90 4.19 12.04 -4.93
N SER A 91 2.92 12.42 -4.78
CA SER A 91 1.79 11.68 -5.36
C SER A 91 1.62 11.97 -6.85
N ARG A 92 1.36 10.92 -7.63
CA ARG A 92 1.03 10.95 -9.06
C ARG A 92 -0.28 10.23 -9.36
N ILE A 93 -1.23 10.26 -8.41
CA ILE A 93 -2.52 9.58 -8.53
C ILE A 93 -3.46 10.31 -9.50
N PHE A 94 -3.34 11.64 -9.61
CA PHE A 94 -4.21 12.50 -10.43
C PHE A 94 -3.46 13.33 -11.49
N GLU A 95 -2.15 13.11 -11.66
CA GLU A 95 -1.29 13.80 -12.64
C GLU A 95 -1.15 12.99 -13.94
#